data_AF-A0A5C5YE46-F1
#
_entry.id   AF-A0A5C5YE46-F1
#
_cell.length_a   1.000
_cell.length_b   1.000
_cell.length_c   1.000
_cell.angle_alpha   90.00
_cell.angle_beta   90.00
_cell.angle_gamma   90.00
#
_symmetry.space_group_name_H-M   'P 1'
#
loop_
_entity.id
_entity.type
_entity.pdbx_description
1 polymer ?
#
loop_
_entity_poly.entity_id
_entity_poly.type
_entity_poly.pdbx_seq_one_letter_code
_entity_poly.pdbx_strand_id
1 'polypeptide(L)'
;MSYRARLSAKPLADLCHRLALSTESGIDIRRCWQREAEHARGANKKAYQRVYEGVAAGDSLSVSLARTGRQFPRLFLEMTHVGEQTGSLPAVLHRLSEHYQRQFEMARDFRRQLAWPVFQLVAAVVIIGVLLAILAALNATKLNGEPIDVLGLGVTGQDAVVRYIQLVVVALLVACGLLYAIRNGVLSLRPLQHLVMRVPVVGQAIEKICLARLSWALHLTLNVEMDLRRLVPLALRSTGSDYYTSRSQQITDAIVAGSPLHQAFAQTGIFPAHFLDALYVAEESGQIVESMSRLSRQYQQEADLAMATLSTVLGFVIWGGIMVMIAVMVIRLFKVLYVDSITDAMNL
;
A
#
# COMPACT_ATOMS: atom_id res chain seq x y z
N MET A 1 23.66 8.10 -6.19
CA MET A 1 22.44 8.83 -5.74
C MET A 1 21.79 8.07 -4.60
N SER A 2 21.92 8.56 -3.36
CA SER A 2 21.35 7.91 -2.17
C SER A 2 19.82 8.01 -2.20
N TYR A 3 19.14 6.86 -2.28
CA TYR A 3 17.69 6.72 -2.30
C TYR A 3 17.12 7.13 -0.93
N ARG A 4 16.88 8.43 -0.71
CA ARG A 4 16.27 8.88 0.54
C ARG A 4 14.81 8.47 0.56
N ALA A 5 14.44 7.65 1.55
CA ALA A 5 13.07 7.22 1.77
C ALA A 5 12.13 8.43 1.90
N ARG A 6 10.98 8.36 1.23
CA ARG A 6 9.90 9.34 1.40
C ARG A 6 9.41 9.33 2.85
N LEU A 7 8.99 10.49 3.33
CA LEU A 7 8.34 10.59 4.64
C LEU A 7 7.10 9.68 4.69
N SER A 8 6.94 8.98 5.82
CA SER A 8 5.73 8.19 6.09
C SER A 8 4.51 9.10 6.25
N ALA A 9 3.31 8.58 5.97
CA ALA A 9 2.07 9.35 6.00
C ALA A 9 1.80 10.03 7.35
N LYS A 10 2.06 9.36 8.48
CA LYS A 10 1.78 9.92 9.81
C LYS A 10 2.64 11.15 10.17
N PRO A 11 3.99 11.10 10.09
CA PRO A 11 4.82 12.29 10.28
C PRO A 11 4.44 13.45 9.36
N LEU A 12 4.02 13.17 8.13
CA LEU A 12 3.62 14.18 7.17
C LEU A 12 2.27 14.80 7.54
N ALA A 13 1.30 14.00 7.97
CA ALA A 13 0.01 14.48 8.50
C ALA A 13 0.22 15.40 9.71
N ASP A 14 1.03 14.96 10.68
CA ASP A 14 1.29 15.73 11.90
C ASP A 14 2.04 17.04 11.59
N LEU A 15 3.00 17.00 10.65
CA LEU A 15 3.68 18.20 10.16
C LEU A 15 2.69 19.17 9.52
N CYS A 16 1.85 18.70 8.59
CA CYS A 16 0.85 19.54 7.92
C CYS A 16 -0.09 20.18 8.94
N HIS A 17 -0.57 19.42 9.92
CA HIS A 17 -1.46 19.92 10.96
C HIS A 17 -0.81 21.03 11.80
N ARG A 18 0.43 20.81 12.28
CA ARG A 18 1.15 21.82 13.07
C ARG A 18 1.47 23.07 12.28
N LEU A 19 1.88 22.91 11.01
CA LEU A 19 2.13 24.06 10.13
C LEU A 19 0.84 24.83 9.85
N ALA A 20 -0.27 24.14 9.55
CA ALA A 20 -1.58 24.77 9.35
C ALA A 20 -1.96 25.64 10.55
N LEU A 21 -2.02 25.04 11.75
CA LEU A 21 -2.40 25.74 12.99
C LEU A 21 -1.49 26.95 13.29
N SER A 22 -0.19 26.82 13.03
CA SER A 22 0.76 27.90 13.26
C SER A 22 0.57 29.04 12.24
N THR A 23 0.33 28.71 10.97
CA THR A 23 0.07 29.72 9.93
C THR A 23 -1.29 30.40 10.08
N GLU A 24 -2.32 29.67 10.53
CA GLU A 24 -3.64 30.24 10.85
C GLU A 24 -3.57 31.21 12.03
N SER A 25 -2.73 30.93 13.01
CA SER A 25 -2.47 31.82 14.15
C SER A 25 -1.51 32.98 13.85
N GLY A 26 -1.11 33.16 12.58
CA GLY A 26 -0.24 34.25 12.14
C GLY A 26 1.23 34.11 12.58
N ILE A 27 1.65 32.93 13.03
CA ILE A 27 3.05 32.67 13.37
C ILE A 27 3.87 32.60 12.08
N ASP A 28 5.02 33.30 12.08
CA ASP A 28 5.97 33.26 10.97
C ASP A 28 6.40 31.81 10.66
N ILE A 29 6.16 31.38 9.42
CA ILE A 29 6.49 30.06 8.90
C ILE A 29 7.97 29.69 9.11
N ARG A 30 8.88 30.67 9.14
CA ARG A 30 10.31 30.47 9.46
C ARG A 30 10.49 29.91 10.87
N ARG A 31 9.78 30.47 11.85
CA ARG A 31 9.83 30.01 13.25
C ARG A 31 9.23 28.62 13.38
N CYS A 32 8.18 28.32 12.62
CA CYS A 32 7.60 26.97 12.58
C CYS A 32 8.62 25.95 12.08
N TRP A 33 9.29 26.23 10.95
CA TRP A 33 10.31 25.35 10.40
C TRP A 33 11.56 25.23 11.28
N GLN A 34 11.95 26.29 11.98
CA GLN A 34 13.01 26.24 12.98
C GLN A 34 12.67 25.22 14.07
N ARG A 35 11.46 25.32 14.65
CA ARG A 35 11.00 24.39 15.69
C ARG A 35 10.91 22.96 15.17
N GLU A 36 10.40 22.75 13.96
CA GLU A 36 10.37 21.41 13.35
C GLU A 36 11.78 20.84 13.14
N ALA A 37 12.74 21.65 12.71
CA ALA A 37 14.13 21.23 12.54
C ALA A 37 14.82 20.88 13.88
N GLU A 38 14.52 21.63 14.95
CA GLU A 38 15.03 21.38 16.31
C GLU A 38 14.48 20.06 16.88
N HIS A 39 13.19 19.77 16.69
CA HIS A 39 12.53 18.58 17.23
C HIS A 39 12.70 17.33 16.35
N ALA A 40 13.11 17.50 15.09
CA ALA A 40 13.28 16.39 14.17
C ALA A 40 14.42 15.45 14.57
N ARG A 41 14.15 14.14 14.50
CA ARG A 41 15.11 13.06 14.76
C ARG A 41 15.39 12.24 13.50
N GLY A 42 16.55 11.60 13.45
CA GLY A 42 16.92 10.66 12.39
C GLY A 42 17.06 11.26 10.99
N ALA A 43 16.61 10.53 9.96
CA ALA A 43 16.77 10.89 8.54
C ALA A 43 16.04 12.18 8.13
N ASN A 44 15.06 12.63 8.91
CA ASN A 44 14.22 13.79 8.61
C ASN A 44 14.85 15.11 9.06
N LYS A 45 15.75 15.08 10.05
CA LYS A 45 16.41 16.29 10.57
C LYS A 45 17.12 17.07 9.47
N LYS A 46 17.90 16.37 8.65
CA LYS A 46 18.59 16.96 7.49
C LYS A 46 17.63 17.48 6.40
N ALA A 47 16.38 17.02 6.38
CA ALA A 47 15.37 17.53 5.45
C ALA A 47 14.86 18.88 5.95
N TYR A 48 14.36 18.89 7.20
CA TYR A 48 13.71 20.05 7.79
C TYR A 48 14.70 21.19 8.00
N GLN A 49 15.95 20.87 8.35
CA GLN A 49 17.00 21.88 8.48
C GLN A 49 17.31 22.58 7.15
N ARG A 50 17.34 21.86 6.02
CA ARG A 50 17.50 22.49 4.69
C ARG A 50 16.30 23.36 4.31
N VAL A 51 15.09 22.94 4.68
CA VAL A 51 13.89 23.75 4.43
C VAL A 51 13.97 25.03 5.25
N TYR A 52 14.29 24.93 6.54
CA TYR A 52 14.49 26.08 7.42
C TYR A 52 15.55 27.04 6.86
N GLU A 53 16.73 26.53 6.48
CA GLU A 53 17.82 27.34 5.89
C GLU A 53 17.37 28.09 4.63
N GLY A 54 16.63 27.43 3.73
CA GLY A 54 16.10 28.06 2.51
C GLY A 54 15.10 29.17 2.81
N VAL A 55 14.11 28.91 3.68
CA VAL A 55 13.10 29.90 4.05
C VAL A 55 13.73 31.05 4.87
N ALA A 56 14.73 30.76 5.70
CA ALA A 56 15.48 31.78 6.45
C ALA A 56 16.33 32.67 5.51
N ALA A 57 16.84 32.11 4.40
CA ALA A 57 17.52 32.85 3.35
C ALA A 57 16.58 33.66 2.44
N GLY A 58 15.26 33.56 2.63
CA GLY A 58 14.25 34.29 1.87
C GLY A 58 13.73 33.56 0.63
N ASP A 59 14.10 32.29 0.41
CA ASP A 59 13.46 31.47 -0.63
C ASP A 59 12.00 31.19 -0.26
N SER A 60 11.15 30.96 -1.27
CA SER A 60 9.80 30.45 -1.02
C SER A 60 9.85 29.06 -0.37
N LEU A 61 8.81 28.71 0.38
CA LEU A 61 8.66 27.41 1.02
C LEU A 61 8.65 26.29 -0.03
N SER A 62 7.93 26.47 -1.15
CA SER A 62 7.87 25.50 -2.25
C SER A 62 9.24 25.20 -2.85
N VAL A 63 10.07 26.23 -3.07
CA VAL A 63 11.45 26.08 -3.56
C VAL A 63 12.32 25.37 -2.52
N SER A 64 12.23 25.79 -1.25
CA SER A 64 12.98 25.20 -0.14
C SER A 64 12.67 23.72 0.06
N LEU A 65 11.39 23.34 -0.04
CA LEU A 65 10.94 21.96 0.00
C LEU A 65 11.46 21.14 -1.19
N ALA A 66 11.40 21.68 -2.41
CA ALA A 66 11.86 21.00 -3.61
C ALA A 66 13.37 20.67 -3.57
N ARG A 67 14.19 21.53 -2.95
CA ARG A 67 15.64 21.30 -2.75
C ARG A 67 15.97 20.10 -1.85
N THR A 68 15.01 19.60 -1.07
CA THR A 68 15.22 18.38 -0.26
C THR A 68 15.18 17.08 -1.07
N GLY A 69 14.87 17.15 -2.36
CA GLY A 69 14.82 16.02 -3.28
C GLY A 69 13.52 15.22 -3.15
N ARG A 70 13.61 13.89 -3.11
CA ARG A 70 12.44 12.97 -3.10
C ARG A 70 11.84 12.72 -1.71
N GLN A 71 12.18 13.49 -0.68
CA GLN A 71 11.70 13.25 0.69
C GLN A 71 10.22 13.62 0.87
N PHE A 72 9.77 14.72 0.26
CA PHE A 72 8.36 15.11 0.25
C PHE A 72 7.64 14.57 -1.00
N PRO A 73 6.38 14.12 -0.88
CA PRO A 73 5.58 13.71 -2.03
C PRO A 73 5.34 14.87 -2.99
N ARG A 74 5.23 14.59 -4.30
CA ARG A 74 4.95 15.62 -5.32
C ARG A 74 3.66 16.40 -5.04
N LEU A 75 2.61 15.71 -4.59
CA LEU A 75 1.35 16.36 -4.21
C LEU A 75 1.54 17.42 -3.11
N PHE A 76 2.40 17.14 -2.12
CA PHE A 76 2.72 18.12 -1.07
C PHE A 76 3.41 19.35 -1.67
N LEU A 77 4.44 19.15 -2.49
CA LEU A 77 5.19 20.25 -3.11
C LEU A 77 4.29 21.16 -3.98
N GLU A 78 3.47 20.57 -4.83
CA GLU A 78 2.60 21.29 -5.76
C GLU A 78 1.49 22.04 -5.02
N MET A 79 0.85 21.38 -4.05
CA MET A 79 -0.18 22.03 -3.23
C MET A 79 0.41 23.19 -2.43
N THR A 80 1.57 23.00 -1.79
CA THR A 80 2.27 24.10 -1.09
C THR A 80 2.62 25.24 -2.04
N HIS A 81 3.07 24.96 -3.26
CA HIS A 81 3.34 25.98 -4.26
C HIS A 81 2.09 26.79 -4.62
N VAL A 82 0.97 26.12 -4.88
CA VAL A 82 -0.31 26.79 -5.16
C VAL A 82 -0.74 27.62 -3.95
N GLY A 83 -0.68 27.05 -2.74
CA GLY A 83 -1.07 27.75 -1.51
C GLY A 83 -0.21 28.97 -1.18
N GLU A 84 1.08 28.96 -1.55
CA GLU A 84 1.93 30.15 -1.46
C GLU A 84 1.53 31.22 -2.48
N GLN A 85 1.22 30.83 -3.72
CA GLN A 85 0.84 31.76 -4.78
C GLN A 85 -0.52 32.42 -4.53
N THR A 86 -1.48 31.65 -4.02
CA THR A 86 -2.85 32.12 -3.74
C THR A 86 -3.00 32.75 -2.35
N GLY A 87 -1.96 32.68 -1.51
CA GLY A 87 -2.04 33.08 -0.10
C GLY A 87 -2.91 32.15 0.77
N SER A 88 -3.40 31.03 0.23
CA SER A 88 -4.26 30.08 0.93
C SER A 88 -3.47 28.91 1.56
N LEU A 89 -2.20 29.15 1.92
CA LEU A 89 -1.31 28.14 2.50
C LEU A 89 -1.90 27.43 3.73
N PRO A 90 -2.55 28.12 4.69
CA PRO A 90 -3.12 27.43 5.86
C PRO A 90 -4.20 26.42 5.48
N ALA A 91 -5.13 26.83 4.60
CA ALA A 91 -6.19 25.95 4.10
C ALA A 91 -5.62 24.74 3.33
N VAL A 92 -4.58 24.95 2.53
CA VAL A 92 -3.90 23.86 1.81
C VAL A 92 -3.25 22.87 2.79
N LEU A 93 -2.55 23.36 3.81
CA LEU A 93 -1.91 22.51 4.81
C LEU A 93 -2.94 21.72 5.62
N HIS A 94 -4.09 22.31 5.96
CA HIS A 94 -5.19 21.60 6.62
C HIS A 94 -5.68 20.42 5.77
N ARG A 95 -5.91 20.65 4.47
CA ARG A 95 -6.40 19.59 3.58
C ARG A 95 -5.34 18.51 3.31
N LEU A 96 -4.06 18.88 3.23
CA LEU A 96 -2.95 17.93 3.17
C LEU A 96 -2.84 17.09 4.44
N SER A 97 -3.06 17.69 5.61
CA SER A 97 -3.12 16.99 6.89
C SER A 97 -4.20 15.92 6.87
N GLU A 98 -5.44 16.28 6.50
CA GLU A 98 -6.53 15.32 6.37
C GLU A 98 -6.21 14.19 5.38
N HIS A 99 -5.63 14.53 4.23
CA HIS A 99 -5.23 13.56 3.23
C HIS A 99 -4.25 12.51 3.78
N TYR A 100 -3.16 12.95 4.42
CA TYR A 100 -2.15 12.04 4.93
C TYR A 100 -2.60 11.31 6.20
N GLN A 101 -3.45 11.92 7.01
CA GLN A 101 -4.06 11.27 8.17
C GLN A 101 -4.96 10.11 7.72
N ARG A 102 -5.78 10.30 6.68
CA ARG A 102 -6.58 9.23 6.08
C ARG A 102 -5.73 8.11 5.48
N GLN A 103 -4.66 8.45 4.76
CA GLN A 103 -3.73 7.43 4.26
C GLN A 103 -3.12 6.60 5.40
N PHE A 104 -2.79 7.24 6.52
CA PHE A 104 -2.28 6.55 7.70
C PHE A 104 -3.33 5.63 8.34
N GLU A 105 -4.57 6.11 8.49
CA GLU A 105 -5.69 5.34 9.04
C GLU A 105 -5.99 4.11 8.18
N MET A 106 -6.16 4.28 6.87
CA MET A 106 -6.33 3.15 5.94
C MET A 106 -5.21 2.11 6.10
N ALA A 107 -3.95 2.57 6.14
CA ALA A 107 -2.82 1.67 6.27
C ALA A 107 -2.75 1.00 7.65
N ARG A 108 -3.17 1.70 8.70
CA ARG A 108 -3.25 1.16 10.07
C ARG A 108 -4.32 0.10 10.17
N ASP A 109 -5.49 0.35 9.61
CA ASP A 109 -6.63 -0.55 9.70
C ASP A 109 -6.39 -1.80 8.85
N PHE A 110 -5.80 -1.65 7.67
CA PHE A 110 -5.31 -2.78 6.88
C PHE A 110 -4.29 -3.63 7.67
N ARG A 111 -3.28 -3.01 8.31
CA ARG A 111 -2.33 -3.73 9.16
C ARG A 111 -3.00 -4.45 10.34
N ARG A 112 -4.02 -3.84 10.94
CA ARG A 112 -4.77 -4.43 12.05
C ARG A 112 -5.53 -5.68 11.59
N GLN A 113 -6.16 -5.64 10.42
CA GLN A 113 -6.89 -6.78 9.87
C GLN A 113 -5.95 -7.92 9.44
N LEU A 114 -4.72 -7.60 9.01
CA LEU A 114 -3.68 -8.58 8.71
C LEU A 114 -3.12 -9.32 9.92
N ALA A 115 -3.34 -8.82 11.15
CA ALA A 115 -2.78 -9.43 12.35
C ALA A 115 -3.23 -10.88 12.53
N TRP A 116 -4.50 -11.17 12.24
CA TRP A 116 -5.06 -12.52 12.39
C TRP A 116 -4.50 -13.52 11.38
N PRO A 117 -4.50 -13.25 10.06
CA PRO A 117 -3.85 -14.14 9.08
C PRO A 117 -2.36 -14.37 9.35
N VAL A 118 -1.63 -13.35 9.81
CA VAL A 118 -0.20 -13.49 10.16
C VAL A 118 -0.02 -14.39 11.38
N PHE A 119 -0.84 -14.22 12.42
CA PHE A 119 -0.83 -15.11 13.59
C PHE A 119 -1.08 -16.56 13.19
N GLN A 120 -2.08 -16.81 12.34
CA GLN A 120 -2.39 -18.15 11.85
C GLN A 120 -1.25 -18.76 11.04
N LEU A 121 -0.59 -17.97 10.19
CA LEU A 121 0.59 -18.42 9.43
C LEU A 121 1.74 -18.82 10.37
N VAL A 122 2.03 -18.00 11.38
CA VAL A 122 3.07 -18.30 12.38
C VAL A 122 2.73 -19.56 13.17
N ALA A 123 1.48 -19.70 13.62
CA ALA A 123 1.02 -20.89 14.33
C ALA A 123 1.17 -22.15 13.47
N ALA A 124 0.81 -22.10 12.19
CA ALA A 124 1.00 -23.22 11.28
C ALA A 124 2.49 -23.61 11.13
N VAL A 125 3.37 -22.61 10.95
CA VAL A 125 4.82 -22.85 10.86
C VAL A 125 5.36 -23.50 12.14
N VAL A 126 4.91 -23.05 13.31
CA VAL A 126 5.33 -23.62 14.61
C VAL A 126 4.79 -25.05 14.78
N ILE A 127 3.51 -25.30 14.51
CA ILE A 127 2.88 -26.61 14.67
C ILE A 127 3.60 -27.66 13.81
N ILE A 128 3.93 -27.34 12.56
CA ILE A 128 4.68 -28.25 11.67
C ILE A 128 6.07 -28.51 12.22
N GLY A 129 6.77 -27.47 12.67
CA GLY A 129 8.10 -27.62 13.25
C GLY A 129 8.09 -28.53 14.48
N VAL A 130 7.12 -28.35 15.38
CA VAL A 130 6.94 -29.18 16.57
C VAL A 130 6.61 -30.63 16.19
N LEU A 131 5.71 -30.84 15.23
CA LEU A 131 5.37 -32.18 14.75
C LEU A 131 6.61 -32.92 14.21
N LEU A 132 7.42 -32.26 13.39
CA LEU A 132 8.67 -32.85 12.87
C LEU A 132 9.67 -33.15 13.99
N ALA A 133 9.78 -32.26 14.98
CA ALA A 133 10.66 -32.47 16.13
C ALA A 133 10.24 -33.66 16.98
N ILE A 134 8.93 -33.83 17.22
CA ILE A 134 8.38 -35.00 17.93
C ILE A 134 8.68 -36.28 17.14
N LEU A 135 8.40 -36.29 15.83
CA LEU A 135 8.65 -37.45 14.98
C LEU A 135 10.14 -37.86 14.98
N ALA A 136 11.04 -36.87 14.93
CA ALA A 136 12.47 -37.10 15.01
C ALA A 136 12.91 -37.61 16.39
N ALA A 137 12.36 -37.06 17.48
CA ALA A 137 12.68 -37.49 18.84
C ALA A 137 12.21 -38.92 19.15
N LEU A 138 11.10 -39.35 18.54
CA LEU A 138 10.57 -40.70 18.68
C LEU A 138 11.29 -41.72 17.79
N ASN A 139 12.28 -41.31 16.98
CA ASN A 139 12.88 -42.14 15.93
C ASN A 139 11.81 -42.90 15.14
N ALA A 140 10.70 -42.22 14.82
CA ALA A 140 9.56 -42.85 14.21
C ALA A 140 9.98 -43.43 12.84
N THR A 141 10.11 -44.74 12.82
CA THR A 141 10.52 -45.55 11.68
C THR A 141 9.30 -46.30 11.18
N LYS A 142 9.26 -46.57 9.87
CA LYS A 142 8.34 -47.54 9.29
C LYS A 142 8.56 -48.90 9.96
N LEU A 143 7.60 -49.81 9.85
CA LEU A 143 7.75 -51.20 10.31
C LEU A 143 8.96 -51.93 9.70
N ASN A 144 9.52 -51.44 8.60
CA ASN A 144 10.71 -51.97 7.93
C ASN A 144 12.03 -51.27 8.35
N GLY A 145 12.00 -50.32 9.29
CA GLY A 145 13.18 -49.60 9.76
C GLY A 145 13.57 -48.35 8.95
N GLU A 146 12.89 -48.03 7.84
CA GLU A 146 13.11 -46.77 7.11
C GLU A 146 12.48 -45.58 7.85
N PRO A 147 13.16 -44.44 7.95
CA PRO A 147 12.63 -43.28 8.67
C PRO A 147 11.54 -42.55 7.84
N ILE A 148 10.55 -41.98 8.53
CA ILE A 148 9.34 -41.41 7.90
C ILE A 148 9.63 -40.02 7.31
N ASP A 149 9.38 -39.85 6.00
CA ASP A 149 9.44 -38.55 5.31
C ASP A 149 8.05 -37.89 5.24
N VAL A 150 7.79 -36.99 6.18
CA VAL A 150 6.51 -36.26 6.28
C VAL A 150 6.43 -35.07 5.32
N LEU A 151 7.57 -34.50 4.92
CA LEU A 151 7.63 -33.32 4.04
C LEU A 151 7.62 -33.69 2.55
N GLY A 152 7.98 -34.93 2.21
CA GLY A 152 8.10 -35.36 0.81
C GLY A 152 9.35 -34.88 0.11
N LEU A 153 10.35 -34.46 0.87
CA LEU A 153 11.60 -33.87 0.39
C LEU A 153 12.77 -34.86 0.45
N GLY A 154 12.50 -36.13 0.79
CA GLY A 154 13.50 -37.17 0.93
C GLY A 154 14.41 -37.01 2.16
N VAL A 155 13.97 -36.24 3.16
CA VAL A 155 14.74 -35.99 4.39
C VAL A 155 13.98 -36.52 5.59
N THR A 156 14.69 -37.14 6.52
CA THR A 156 14.09 -37.92 7.61
C THR A 156 14.81 -37.69 8.93
N GLY A 157 14.12 -37.86 10.06
CA GLY A 157 14.71 -37.71 11.39
C GLY A 157 15.14 -36.27 11.71
N GLN A 158 16.29 -36.11 12.37
CA GLN A 158 16.79 -34.78 12.80
C GLN A 158 17.09 -33.86 11.60
N ASP A 159 17.52 -34.42 10.47
CA ASP A 159 17.81 -33.66 9.25
C ASP A 159 16.54 -33.00 8.67
N ALA A 160 15.36 -33.60 8.86
CA ALA A 160 14.09 -33.02 8.43
C ALA A 160 13.78 -31.71 9.17
N VAL A 161 14.07 -31.64 10.47
CA VAL A 161 13.86 -30.43 11.29
C VAL A 161 14.80 -29.32 10.85
N VAL A 162 16.08 -29.63 10.64
CA VAL A 162 17.08 -28.66 10.17
C VAL A 162 16.71 -28.14 8.78
N ARG A 163 16.33 -29.02 7.86
CA ARG A 163 15.90 -28.66 6.49
C ARG A 163 14.65 -27.77 6.52
N TYR A 164 13.68 -28.07 7.38
CA TYR A 164 12.49 -27.28 7.56
C TYR A 164 12.82 -25.86 8.05
N ILE A 165 13.66 -25.73 9.07
CA ILE A 165 14.10 -24.42 9.58
C ILE A 165 14.84 -23.64 8.48
N GLN A 166 15.73 -24.28 7.72
CA GLN A 166 16.41 -23.66 6.58
C GLN A 166 15.42 -23.15 5.53
N LEU A 167 14.40 -23.95 5.18
CA LEU A 167 13.35 -23.54 4.24
C LEU A 167 12.55 -22.35 4.75
N VAL A 168 12.18 -22.33 6.03
CA VAL A 168 11.47 -21.21 6.65
C VAL A 168 12.33 -19.94 6.63
N VAL A 169 13.62 -20.05 6.97
CA VAL A 169 14.56 -18.93 6.91
C VAL A 169 14.75 -18.42 5.49
N VAL A 170 14.94 -19.31 4.51
CA VAL A 170 15.05 -18.93 3.08
C VAL A 170 13.76 -18.27 2.60
N ALA A 171 12.59 -18.82 2.92
CA ALA A 171 11.30 -18.23 2.58
C ALA A 171 11.13 -16.83 3.20
N LEU A 172 11.55 -16.64 4.45
CA LEU A 172 11.53 -15.34 5.12
C LEU A 172 12.49 -14.34 4.46
N LEU A 173 13.70 -14.77 4.10
CA LEU A 173 14.69 -13.94 3.41
C LEU A 173 14.19 -13.54 2.01
N VAL A 174 13.60 -14.48 1.26
CA VAL A 174 12.99 -14.21 -0.04
C VAL A 174 11.81 -13.25 0.10
N ALA A 175 10.93 -13.45 1.08
CA ALA A 175 9.82 -12.55 1.35
C ALA A 175 10.30 -11.13 1.72
N CYS A 176 11.28 -11.01 2.62
CA CYS A 176 11.89 -9.73 2.98
C CYS A 176 12.59 -9.06 1.79
N GLY A 177 13.33 -9.82 0.99
CA GLY A 177 13.99 -9.36 -0.22
C GLY A 177 13.00 -8.86 -1.27
N LEU A 178 11.90 -9.60 -1.48
CA LEU A 178 10.81 -9.21 -2.37
C LEU A 178 10.12 -7.93 -1.89
N LEU A 179 9.79 -7.84 -0.60
CA LEU A 179 9.20 -6.64 0.01
C LEU A 179 10.12 -5.42 -0.12
N TYR A 180 11.43 -5.61 0.07
CA TYR A 180 12.43 -4.56 -0.12
C TYR A 180 12.53 -4.13 -1.59
N ALA A 181 12.56 -5.07 -2.52
CA ALA A 181 12.63 -4.82 -3.95
C ALA A 181 11.38 -4.08 -4.48
N ILE A 182 10.18 -4.48 -4.01
CA ILE A 182 8.92 -3.79 -4.30
C ILE A 182 8.92 -2.37 -3.73
N ARG A 183 9.32 -2.21 -2.45
CA ARG A 183 9.36 -0.89 -1.79
C ARG A 183 10.31 0.08 -2.47
N ASN A 184 11.44 -0.41 -2.98
CA ASN A 184 12.42 0.42 -3.66
C ASN A 184 12.09 0.64 -5.15
N GLY A 185 11.04 0.00 -5.67
CA GLY A 185 10.64 0.09 -7.07
C GLY A 185 11.60 -0.62 -8.03
N VAL A 186 12.49 -1.48 -7.51
CA VAL A 186 13.42 -2.29 -8.31
C VAL A 186 12.64 -3.43 -8.99
N LEU A 187 11.63 -3.98 -8.31
CA LEU A 187 10.70 -4.92 -8.89
C LEU A 187 9.41 -4.20 -9.30
N SER A 188 9.24 -4.05 -10.62
CA SER A 188 8.05 -3.42 -11.18
C SER A 188 6.87 -4.39 -11.13
N LEU A 189 5.91 -4.14 -10.23
CA LEU A 189 4.66 -4.90 -10.15
C LEU A 189 3.69 -4.59 -11.30
N ARG A 190 4.08 -3.78 -12.29
CA ARG A 190 3.24 -3.36 -13.43
C ARG A 190 2.49 -4.50 -14.12
N PRO A 191 3.15 -5.61 -14.57
CA PRO A 191 2.42 -6.70 -15.20
C PRO A 191 1.50 -7.43 -14.20
N LEU A 192 1.91 -7.52 -12.93
CA LEU A 192 1.12 -8.16 -11.89
C LEU A 192 -0.13 -7.34 -11.53
N GLN A 193 -0.05 -6.00 -11.58
CA GLN A 193 -1.20 -5.12 -11.33
C GLN A 193 -2.31 -5.36 -12.35
N HIS A 194 -1.97 -5.48 -13.63
CA HIS A 194 -2.96 -5.80 -14.68
C HIS A 194 -3.60 -7.18 -14.47
N LEU A 195 -2.83 -8.18 -14.01
CA LEU A 195 -3.36 -9.51 -13.73
C LEU A 195 -4.28 -9.51 -12.50
N VAL A 196 -3.87 -8.82 -11.43
CA VAL A 196 -4.63 -8.71 -10.17
C VAL A 196 -5.96 -7.98 -10.38
N MET A 197 -6.00 -6.96 -11.24
CA MET A 197 -7.23 -6.23 -11.55
C MET A 197 -8.30 -7.08 -12.25
N ARG A 198 -7.93 -8.24 -12.83
CA ARG A 198 -8.90 -9.19 -13.43
C ARG A 198 -9.56 -10.11 -12.42
N VAL A 199 -9.03 -10.21 -11.20
CA VAL A 199 -9.63 -11.04 -10.16
C VAL A 199 -10.87 -10.29 -9.64
N PRO A 200 -12.09 -10.83 -9.76
CA PRO A 200 -13.32 -10.05 -9.56
C PRO A 200 -13.42 -9.42 -8.17
N VAL A 201 -13.04 -10.15 -7.11
CA VAL A 201 -13.10 -9.65 -5.73
C VAL A 201 -11.97 -8.64 -5.43
N VAL A 202 -10.74 -8.97 -5.82
CA VAL A 202 -9.56 -8.16 -5.51
C VAL A 202 -9.47 -6.91 -6.39
N GLY A 203 -9.80 -7.05 -7.68
CA GLY A 203 -9.84 -5.96 -8.65
C GLY A 203 -10.87 -4.90 -8.29
N GLN A 204 -12.11 -5.30 -7.96
CA GLN A 204 -13.14 -4.37 -7.48
C GLN A 204 -12.73 -3.64 -6.19
N ALA A 205 -12.08 -4.35 -5.27
CA ALA A 205 -11.58 -3.74 -4.04
C ALA A 205 -10.48 -2.69 -4.32
N ILE A 206 -9.50 -3.03 -5.16
CA ILE A 206 -8.42 -2.10 -5.55
C ILE A 206 -8.99 -0.91 -6.33
N GLU A 207 -9.95 -1.14 -7.22
CA GLU A 207 -10.65 -0.09 -7.95
C GLU A 207 -11.28 0.93 -7.00
N LYS A 208 -12.09 0.48 -6.03
CA LYS A 208 -12.71 1.35 -5.02
C LYS A 208 -11.69 2.18 -4.24
N ILE A 209 -10.58 1.56 -3.84
CA ILE A 209 -9.48 2.25 -3.14
C ILE A 209 -8.83 3.31 -4.05
N CYS A 210 -8.62 3.00 -5.33
CA CYS A 210 -8.05 3.94 -6.29
C CYS A 210 -9.00 5.11 -6.55
N LEU A 211 -10.29 4.85 -6.75
CA LEU A 211 -11.32 5.86 -6.98
C LEU A 211 -11.54 6.75 -5.75
N ALA A 212 -11.46 6.20 -4.54
CA ALA A 212 -11.48 6.97 -3.30
C ALA A 212 -10.33 8.00 -3.26
N ARG A 213 -9.11 7.55 -3.54
CA ARG A 213 -7.91 8.42 -3.57
C ARG A 213 -7.97 9.43 -4.70
N LEU A 214 -8.43 9.03 -5.88
CA LEU A 214 -8.60 9.90 -7.04
C LEU A 214 -9.62 11.00 -6.74
N SER A 215 -10.83 10.63 -6.33
CA SER A 215 -11.91 11.56 -6.02
C SER A 215 -11.52 12.52 -4.89
N TRP A 216 -10.85 12.01 -3.86
CA TRP A 216 -10.30 12.85 -2.79
C TRP A 216 -9.25 13.82 -3.31
N ALA A 217 -8.32 13.36 -4.16
CA ALA A 217 -7.28 14.22 -4.71
C ALA A 217 -7.86 15.27 -5.68
N LEU A 218 -8.85 14.91 -6.50
CA LEU A 218 -9.59 15.85 -7.35
C LEU A 218 -10.29 16.89 -6.47
N HIS A 219 -11.03 16.48 -5.45
CA HIS A 219 -11.67 17.39 -4.50
C HIS A 219 -10.66 18.33 -3.83
N LEU A 220 -9.54 17.78 -3.33
CA LEU A 220 -8.47 18.52 -2.68
C LEU A 220 -7.92 19.64 -3.58
N THR A 221 -7.70 19.32 -4.85
CA THR A 221 -6.96 20.16 -5.79
C THR A 221 -7.86 21.14 -6.55
N LEU A 222 -9.09 20.75 -6.89
CA LEU A 222 -10.06 21.62 -7.59
C LEU A 222 -10.48 22.80 -6.72
N ASN A 223 -10.51 22.59 -5.41
CA ASN A 223 -10.80 23.64 -4.43
C ASN A 223 -9.72 24.73 -4.32
N VAL A 224 -8.52 24.50 -4.85
CA VAL A 224 -7.41 25.47 -4.81
C VAL A 224 -7.22 26.11 -6.19
N GLU A 225 -8.27 26.10 -7.02
CA GLU A 225 -8.35 26.75 -8.34
C GLU A 225 -7.18 26.42 -9.28
N MET A 226 -6.57 25.25 -9.10
CA MET A 226 -5.45 24.81 -9.90
C MET A 226 -5.91 24.38 -11.30
N ASP A 227 -5.15 24.78 -12.32
CA ASP A 227 -5.35 24.36 -13.71
C ASP A 227 -5.43 22.82 -13.84
N LEU A 228 -6.51 22.34 -14.48
CA LEU A 228 -6.78 20.92 -14.73
C LEU A 228 -5.59 20.17 -15.33
N ARG A 229 -4.77 20.85 -16.15
CA ARG A 229 -3.56 20.27 -16.79
C ARG A 229 -2.50 19.83 -15.78
N ARG A 230 -2.34 20.55 -14.68
CA ARG A 230 -1.40 20.18 -13.59
C ARG A 230 -2.07 19.25 -12.58
N LEU A 231 -3.35 19.50 -12.34
CA LEU A 231 -4.16 18.82 -11.35
C LEU A 231 -4.37 17.33 -11.66
N VAL A 232 -4.84 17.00 -12.87
CA VAL A 232 -5.21 15.63 -13.22
C VAL A 232 -4.04 14.65 -13.08
N PRO A 233 -2.82 14.97 -13.57
CA PRO A 233 -1.65 14.12 -13.33
C PRO A 233 -1.29 13.94 -11.85
N LEU A 234 -1.54 14.94 -11.00
CA LEU A 234 -1.29 14.82 -9.56
C LEU A 234 -2.35 13.95 -8.88
N ALA A 235 -3.62 14.12 -9.26
CA ALA A 235 -4.73 13.33 -8.76
C ALA A 235 -4.61 11.86 -9.17
N LEU A 236 -4.25 11.56 -10.41
CA LEU A 236 -4.04 10.17 -10.86
C LEU A 236 -2.85 9.51 -10.16
N ARG A 237 -1.78 10.26 -9.90
CA ARG A 237 -0.63 9.75 -9.12
C ARG A 237 -0.98 9.44 -7.67
N SER A 238 -1.99 10.09 -7.09
CA SER A 238 -2.44 9.83 -5.71
C SER A 238 -3.08 8.44 -5.57
N THR A 239 -3.62 7.87 -6.66
CA THR A 239 -4.18 6.51 -6.68
C THR A 239 -3.16 5.46 -6.24
N GLY A 240 -1.88 5.68 -6.53
CA GLY A 240 -0.79 4.73 -6.26
C GLY A 240 -0.82 3.50 -7.17
N SER A 241 -1.60 3.53 -8.24
CA SER A 241 -1.74 2.45 -9.22
C SER A 241 -1.18 2.89 -10.57
N ASP A 242 -0.27 2.09 -11.14
CA ASP A 242 0.31 2.36 -12.45
C ASP A 242 -0.77 2.21 -13.54
N TYR A 243 -1.77 1.35 -13.30
CA TYR A 243 -2.95 1.18 -14.16
C TYR A 243 -3.63 2.51 -14.50
N TYR A 244 -3.98 3.31 -13.47
CA TYR A 244 -4.61 4.63 -13.65
C TYR A 244 -3.60 5.70 -14.09
N THR A 245 -2.38 5.67 -13.53
CA THR A 245 -1.35 6.68 -13.82
C THR A 245 -0.88 6.62 -15.27
N SER A 246 -0.87 5.43 -15.89
CA SER A 246 -0.49 5.23 -17.30
C SER A 246 -1.37 6.01 -18.28
N ARG A 247 -2.64 6.25 -17.92
CA ARG A 247 -3.61 7.00 -18.74
C ARG A 247 -3.57 8.51 -18.49
N SER A 248 -2.74 8.97 -17.57
CA SER A 248 -2.67 10.39 -17.22
C SER A 248 -2.37 11.29 -18.41
N GLN A 249 -1.44 10.90 -19.29
CA GLN A 249 -1.08 11.74 -20.42
C GLN A 249 -2.25 11.85 -21.40
N GLN A 250 -2.91 10.73 -21.71
CA GLN A 250 -4.08 10.68 -22.58
C GLN A 250 -5.21 11.61 -22.08
N ILE A 251 -5.52 11.59 -20.78
CA ILE A 251 -6.55 12.46 -20.20
C ILE A 251 -6.12 13.93 -20.27
N THR A 252 -4.85 14.23 -19.95
CA THR A 252 -4.34 15.61 -20.02
C THR A 252 -4.37 16.15 -21.44
N ASP A 253 -3.97 15.36 -22.43
CA ASP A 253 -3.98 15.76 -23.85
C ASP A 253 -5.41 16.02 -24.34
N ALA A 254 -6.39 15.21 -23.93
CA ALA A 254 -7.80 15.43 -24.24
C ALA A 254 -8.34 16.74 -23.64
N ILE A 255 -7.98 17.05 -22.38
CA ILE A 255 -8.36 18.32 -21.73
C ILE A 255 -7.69 19.52 -22.43
N VAL A 256 -6.41 19.38 -22.84
CA VAL A 256 -5.70 20.43 -23.61
C VAL A 256 -6.36 20.67 -24.96
N ALA A 257 -6.87 19.60 -25.61
CA ALA A 257 -7.63 19.69 -26.85
C ALA A 257 -9.05 20.29 -26.68
N GLY A 258 -9.45 20.64 -25.45
CA GLY A 258 -10.75 21.25 -25.15
C GLY A 258 -11.88 20.23 -24.96
N SER A 259 -11.58 18.94 -24.80
CA SER A 259 -12.61 17.95 -24.47
C SER A 259 -13.13 18.19 -23.04
N PRO A 260 -14.44 18.05 -22.80
CA PRO A 260 -15.00 18.03 -21.46
C PRO A 260 -14.31 16.99 -20.56
N LEU A 261 -14.23 17.29 -19.27
CA LEU A 261 -13.58 16.45 -18.26
C LEU A 261 -14.19 15.05 -18.23
N HIS A 262 -15.51 14.91 -18.26
CA HIS A 262 -16.14 13.59 -18.29
C HIS A 262 -15.72 12.78 -19.52
N GLN A 263 -15.64 13.42 -20.69
CA GLN A 263 -15.28 12.77 -21.94
C GLN A 263 -13.80 12.38 -21.96
N ALA A 264 -12.91 13.23 -21.45
CA ALA A 264 -11.49 12.94 -21.31
C ALA A 264 -11.23 11.69 -20.46
N PHE A 265 -12.01 11.50 -19.38
CA PHE A 265 -11.97 10.28 -18.58
C PHE A 265 -12.62 9.09 -19.32
N ALA A 266 -13.77 9.29 -19.96
CA ALA A 266 -14.50 8.22 -20.66
C ALA A 266 -13.71 7.59 -21.82
N GLN A 267 -12.95 8.40 -22.58
CA GLN A 267 -12.12 7.92 -23.70
C GLN A 267 -11.04 6.90 -23.30
N THR A 268 -10.67 6.85 -22.01
CA THR A 268 -9.68 5.88 -21.53
C THR A 268 -10.26 4.47 -21.36
N GLY A 269 -11.58 4.34 -21.20
CA GLY A 269 -12.28 3.06 -21.01
C GLY A 269 -11.96 2.32 -19.71
N ILE A 270 -11.26 2.94 -18.76
CA ILE A 270 -10.84 2.29 -17.50
C ILE A 270 -11.70 2.66 -16.29
N PHE A 271 -12.51 3.71 -16.39
CA PHE A 271 -13.32 4.20 -15.27
C PHE A 271 -14.72 3.59 -15.31
N PRO A 272 -15.32 3.26 -14.16
CA PRO A 272 -16.66 2.70 -14.11
C PRO A 272 -17.73 3.73 -14.50
N ALA A 273 -18.84 3.27 -15.05
CA ALA A 273 -19.95 4.11 -15.52
C ALA A 273 -20.44 5.09 -14.44
N HIS A 274 -20.66 4.62 -13.21
CA HIS A 274 -21.11 5.47 -12.09
C HIS A 274 -20.18 6.67 -11.81
N PHE A 275 -18.85 6.49 -11.95
CA PHE A 275 -17.91 7.59 -11.79
C PHE A 275 -18.02 8.60 -12.94
N LEU A 276 -18.15 8.10 -14.18
CA LEU A 276 -18.30 8.93 -15.37
C LEU A 276 -19.62 9.70 -15.37
N ASP A 277 -20.72 9.07 -14.96
CA ASP A 277 -22.03 9.70 -14.87
C ASP A 277 -22.03 10.82 -13.84
N ALA A 278 -21.43 10.58 -12.67
CA ALA A 278 -21.29 11.60 -11.65
C ALA A 278 -20.40 12.77 -12.11
N LEU A 279 -19.36 12.49 -12.91
CA LEU A 279 -18.51 13.52 -13.49
C LEU A 279 -19.25 14.33 -14.56
N TYR A 280 -20.05 13.66 -15.41
CA TYR A 280 -20.91 14.30 -16.41
C TYR A 280 -21.93 15.25 -15.75
N VAL A 281 -22.69 14.76 -14.77
CA VAL A 281 -23.66 15.59 -14.03
C VAL A 281 -22.97 16.77 -13.33
N ALA A 282 -21.78 16.55 -12.78
CA ALA A 282 -21.04 17.60 -12.09
C ALA A 282 -20.48 18.67 -13.03
N GLU A 283 -20.08 18.27 -14.24
CA GLU A 283 -19.60 19.18 -15.27
C GLU A 283 -20.74 20.01 -15.86
N GLU A 284 -21.86 19.37 -16.22
CA GLU A 284 -23.07 20.05 -16.73
C GLU A 284 -23.67 21.02 -15.70
N SER A 285 -23.65 20.67 -14.42
CA SER A 285 -24.13 21.54 -13.34
C SER A 285 -23.12 22.57 -12.86
N GLY A 286 -21.87 22.53 -13.34
CA GLY A 286 -20.77 23.39 -12.85
C GLY A 286 -20.34 23.11 -11.41
N GLN A 287 -20.76 21.99 -10.81
CA GLN A 287 -20.52 21.65 -9.39
C GLN A 287 -19.49 20.51 -9.21
N ILE A 288 -18.41 20.52 -10.00
CA ILE A 288 -17.35 19.49 -9.96
C ILE A 288 -16.76 19.32 -8.55
N VAL A 289 -16.47 20.43 -7.86
CA VAL A 289 -15.89 20.41 -6.51
C VAL A 289 -16.78 19.68 -5.49
N GLU A 290 -18.09 19.97 -5.51
CA GLU A 290 -19.05 19.42 -4.56
C GLU A 290 -19.39 17.95 -4.88
N SER A 291 -19.51 17.61 -6.16
CA SER A 291 -19.70 16.22 -6.58
C SER A 291 -18.47 15.35 -6.29
N MET A 292 -17.25 15.85 -6.49
CA MET A 292 -16.03 15.12 -6.08
C MET A 292 -15.93 14.97 -4.56
N SER A 293 -16.41 15.94 -3.78
CA SER A 293 -16.53 15.83 -2.32
C SER A 293 -17.47 14.69 -1.91
N ARG A 294 -18.65 14.63 -2.53
CA ARG A 294 -19.64 13.54 -2.31
C ARG A 294 -19.11 12.17 -2.74
N LEU A 295 -18.59 12.06 -3.96
CA LEU A 295 -17.99 10.81 -4.46
C LEU A 295 -16.81 10.37 -3.60
N SER A 296 -15.98 11.30 -3.14
CA SER A 296 -14.86 10.96 -2.27
C SER A 296 -15.35 10.34 -0.95
N ARG A 297 -16.39 10.89 -0.33
CA ARG A 297 -16.96 10.31 0.90
C ARG A 297 -17.58 8.93 0.65
N GLN A 298 -18.31 8.76 -0.46
CA GLN A 298 -18.89 7.47 -0.84
C GLN A 298 -17.81 6.42 -1.09
N TYR A 299 -16.87 6.70 -2.00
CA TYR A 299 -15.78 5.77 -2.31
C TYR A 299 -14.86 5.54 -1.11
N GLN A 300 -14.73 6.50 -0.19
CA GLN A 300 -13.99 6.30 1.05
C GLN A 300 -14.61 5.18 1.91
N GLN A 301 -15.92 5.24 2.13
CA GLN A 301 -16.65 4.19 2.85
C GLN A 301 -16.52 2.84 2.14
N GLU A 302 -16.65 2.84 0.81
CA GLU A 302 -16.46 1.63 0.01
C GLU A 302 -15.03 1.10 0.04
N ALA A 303 -14.02 1.99 0.10
CA ALA A 303 -12.61 1.63 0.20
C ALA A 303 -12.28 1.00 1.55
N ASP A 304 -12.89 1.47 2.64
CA ASP A 304 -12.70 0.89 3.97
C ASP A 304 -13.27 -0.54 4.03
N LEU A 305 -14.43 -0.77 3.41
CA LEU A 305 -15.02 -2.11 3.24
C LEU A 305 -14.18 -2.99 2.28
N ALA A 306 -13.64 -2.40 1.22
CA ALA A 306 -12.76 -3.08 0.27
C ALA A 306 -11.47 -3.56 0.96
N MET A 307 -10.88 -2.76 1.84
CA MET A 307 -9.71 -3.16 2.65
C MET A 307 -10.02 -4.38 3.53
N ALA A 308 -11.18 -4.38 4.20
CA ALA A 308 -11.67 -5.53 4.96
C ALA A 308 -11.84 -6.78 4.09
N THR A 309 -12.35 -6.60 2.88
CA THR A 309 -12.49 -7.68 1.91
C THR A 309 -11.14 -8.24 1.47
N LEU A 310 -10.16 -7.37 1.15
CA LEU A 310 -8.79 -7.78 0.79
C LEU A 310 -8.12 -8.56 1.92
N SER A 311 -8.26 -8.10 3.16
CA SER A 311 -7.71 -8.81 4.31
C SER A 311 -8.38 -10.17 4.52
N THR A 312 -9.70 -10.25 4.35
CA THR A 312 -10.47 -11.49 4.45
C THR A 312 -10.08 -12.50 3.37
N VAL A 313 -9.96 -12.05 2.11
CA VAL A 313 -9.51 -12.90 1.00
C VAL A 313 -8.11 -13.44 1.26
N LEU A 314 -7.18 -12.59 1.70
CA LEU A 314 -5.84 -13.04 2.07
C LEU A 314 -5.87 -14.07 3.22
N GLY A 315 -6.74 -13.86 4.21
CA GLY A 315 -7.00 -14.83 5.28
C GLY A 315 -7.46 -16.18 4.75
N PHE A 316 -8.43 -16.21 3.83
CA PHE A 316 -8.89 -17.44 3.19
C PHE A 316 -7.80 -18.13 2.36
N VAL A 317 -6.98 -17.37 1.64
CA VAL A 317 -5.85 -17.93 0.88
C VAL A 317 -4.83 -18.58 1.82
N ILE A 318 -4.48 -17.93 2.92
CA ILE A 318 -3.58 -18.48 3.94
C ILE A 318 -4.19 -19.72 4.59
N TRP A 319 -5.46 -19.63 5.01
CA TRP A 319 -6.17 -20.75 5.63
C TRP A 319 -6.32 -21.95 4.70
N GLY A 320 -6.73 -21.73 3.45
CA GLY A 320 -6.83 -22.77 2.44
C GLY A 320 -5.47 -23.41 2.14
N GLY A 321 -4.41 -22.61 2.03
CA GLY A 321 -3.05 -23.12 1.86
C GLY A 321 -2.60 -24.00 3.03
N ILE A 322 -2.89 -23.58 4.27
CA ILE A 322 -2.59 -24.37 5.47
C ILE A 322 -3.41 -25.67 5.47
N MET A 323 -4.70 -25.60 5.14
CA MET A 323 -5.60 -26.76 5.10
C MET A 323 -5.13 -27.79 4.07
N VAL A 324 -4.79 -27.36 2.86
CA VAL A 324 -4.24 -28.22 1.80
C VAL A 324 -2.92 -28.85 2.26
N MET A 325 -2.03 -28.05 2.84
CA MET A 325 -0.74 -28.55 3.34
C MET A 325 -0.91 -29.60 4.45
N ILE A 326 -1.77 -29.35 5.44
CA ILE A 326 -2.07 -30.32 6.52
C ILE A 326 -2.72 -31.56 5.93
N ALA A 327 -3.67 -31.43 4.99
CA ALA A 327 -4.31 -32.57 4.35
C ALA A 327 -3.30 -33.46 3.62
N VAL A 328 -2.39 -32.87 2.83
CA VAL A 328 -1.30 -33.60 2.16
C VAL A 328 -0.41 -34.30 3.19
N MET A 329 -0.09 -33.61 4.29
CA MET A 329 0.75 -34.16 5.35
C MET A 329 0.09 -35.36 6.05
N VAL A 330 -1.19 -35.26 6.40
CA VAL A 330 -1.95 -36.34 7.04
C VAL A 330 -2.12 -37.52 6.09
N ILE A 331 -2.45 -37.29 4.82
CA ILE A 331 -2.57 -38.35 3.82
C ILE A 331 -1.22 -39.09 3.65
N ARG A 332 -0.11 -38.36 3.60
CA ARG A 332 1.23 -38.96 3.54
C ARG A 332 1.55 -39.76 4.79
N LEU A 333 1.28 -39.20 5.97
CA LEU A 333 1.51 -39.89 7.24
C LEU A 333 0.68 -41.18 7.32
N PHE A 334 -0.60 -41.14 6.95
CA PHE A 334 -1.47 -42.31 6.92
C PHE A 334 -0.96 -43.37 5.93
N LYS A 335 -0.58 -42.95 4.71
CA LYS A 335 -0.01 -43.87 3.72
C LYS A 335 1.22 -44.57 4.27
N VAL A 336 2.17 -43.82 4.84
CA VAL A 336 3.43 -44.38 5.35
C VAL A 336 3.21 -45.27 6.58
N LEU A 337 2.29 -44.90 7.48
CA LEU A 337 2.05 -45.67 8.71
C LEU A 337 1.14 -46.89 8.53
N TYR A 338 0.14 -46.84 7.64
CA TYR A 338 -0.88 -47.89 7.50
C TYR A 338 -0.83 -48.63 6.17
N VAL A 339 -0.66 -47.93 5.04
CA VAL A 339 -0.74 -48.58 3.72
C VAL A 339 0.57 -49.28 3.40
N ASP A 340 1.69 -48.58 3.55
CA ASP A 340 3.01 -49.15 3.29
C ASP A 340 3.29 -50.29 4.29
N SER A 341 2.92 -50.11 5.56
CA SER A 341 3.08 -51.16 6.58
C SER A 341 2.27 -52.43 6.34
N ILE A 342 1.01 -52.33 5.91
CA ILE A 342 0.19 -53.49 5.57
C ILE A 342 0.73 -54.16 4.30
N THR A 343 1.14 -53.37 3.31
CA THR A 343 1.71 -53.90 2.05
C THR A 343 3.00 -54.67 2.30
N ASP A 344 3.86 -54.15 3.18
CA ASP A 344 5.09 -54.82 3.57
C ASP A 344 4.84 -56.08 4.41
N ALA A 345 3.84 -56.05 5.29
CA ALA A 345 3.41 -57.24 6.05
C ALA A 345 2.74 -58.32 5.18
N MET A 346 2.21 -57.97 4.01
CA MET A 346 1.62 -58.91 3.04
C MET A 346 2.63 -59.46 2.04
N ASN A 347 3.77 -58.79 1.85
CA ASN A 347 4.85 -59.18 0.94
C ASN A 347 5.98 -59.97 1.63
N LEU A 348 5.89 -60.16 2.95
CA LEU A 348 6.64 -61.13 3.76
C LEU A 348 5.84 -62.43 3.88
#